data_AF-A0A969BTK6-F1
#
_entry.id   AF-A0A969BTK6-F1
#
_cell.length_a   1.000
_cell.length_b   1.000
_cell.length_c   1.000
_cell.angle_alpha   90.00
_cell.angle_beta   90.00
_cell.angle_gamma   90.00
#
_symmetry.space_group_name_H-M   'P 1'
#
loop_
_entity.id
_entity.type
_entity.pdbx_description
1 polymer ?
#
loop_
_entity_poly.entity_id
_entity_poly.type
_entity_poly.pdbx_seq_one_letter_code
_entity_poly.pdbx_strand_id
1 'polypeptide(L)'
;MIQSLESAINKGSLKPEKESLDSKLPVSGAGFGNAEQNKKVEQRAITLVMNLLYKNGWTVDSVELKNLGYDLHCKKVLQLAMLKSKG
;
A
#
# COMPACT_ATOMS: atom_id res chain seq x y z
N MET A 1 13.64 -53.62 10.41
CA MET A 1 14.92 -53.40 9.71
C MET A 1 14.56 -52.67 8.42
N ILE A 2 14.93 -51.38 8.34
CA ILE A 2 14.50 -50.44 7.30
C ILE A 2 15.31 -50.68 6.03
N GLN A 3 14.66 -51.05 4.93
CA GLN A 3 15.09 -50.93 3.52
C GLN A 3 13.80 -51.03 2.69
N SER A 4 13.48 -50.27 1.65
CA SER A 4 14.16 -49.24 0.89
C SER A 4 13.12 -48.57 -0.02
N LEU A 5 13.19 -47.24 -0.09
CA LEU A 5 13.09 -46.42 -1.32
C LEU A 5 11.81 -46.48 -2.18
N GLU A 6 10.94 -45.51 -1.89
CA GLU A 6 10.34 -44.55 -2.84
C GLU A 6 10.65 -44.78 -4.34
N SER A 7 9.67 -45.30 -5.08
CA SER A 7 9.73 -45.34 -6.55
C SER A 7 8.34 -45.12 -7.14
N ALA A 8 7.90 -43.86 -7.08
CA ALA A 8 6.79 -43.34 -7.88
C ALA A 8 7.14 -41.96 -8.45
N ILE A 9 8.30 -41.87 -9.12
CA ILE A 9 8.61 -40.75 -10.01
C ILE A 9 8.74 -41.34 -11.41
N ASN A 10 7.65 -41.25 -12.18
CA ASN A 10 7.73 -41.48 -13.60
C ASN A 10 6.95 -40.39 -14.34
N LYS A 11 7.60 -39.90 -15.40
CA LYS A 11 7.13 -38.99 -16.46
C LYS A 11 7.33 -37.49 -16.22
N GLY A 12 8.60 -37.09 -16.12
CA GLY A 12 9.06 -35.75 -16.49
C GLY A 12 9.97 -35.84 -17.73
N SER A 13 9.36 -35.75 -18.91
CA SER A 13 10.08 -35.59 -20.17
C SER A 13 10.60 -34.15 -20.32
N LEU A 14 11.68 -34.05 -21.13
CA LEU A 14 12.21 -32.87 -21.84
C LEU A 14 13.41 -32.15 -21.19
N LYS A 15 14.52 -32.23 -21.94
CA LYS A 15 15.81 -31.56 -21.75
C LYS A 15 15.70 -30.05 -22.06
N PRO A 16 16.65 -29.23 -21.57
CA PRO A 16 16.61 -27.77 -21.70
C PRO A 16 17.01 -27.33 -23.11
N GLU A 17 16.04 -26.89 -23.90
CA GLU A 17 16.30 -26.16 -25.14
C GLU A 17 16.39 -24.67 -24.81
N LYS A 18 17.57 -24.12 -25.04
CA LYS A 18 17.89 -22.70 -24.84
C LYS A 18 17.27 -21.91 -25.99
N GLU A 19 16.04 -21.43 -25.82
CA GLU A 19 15.52 -20.33 -26.64
C GLU A 19 15.50 -19.05 -25.80
N SER A 20 16.38 -18.14 -26.19
CA SER A 20 16.46 -16.76 -25.74
C SER A 20 15.21 -15.98 -26.17
N LEU A 21 14.15 -16.02 -25.36
CA LEU A 21 13.01 -15.13 -25.49
C LEU A 21 13.28 -13.84 -24.72
N ASP A 22 14.15 -13.03 -25.31
CA ASP A 22 14.29 -11.61 -25.01
C ASP A 22 13.09 -10.86 -25.63
N SER A 23 11.88 -11.16 -25.15
CA SER A 23 10.68 -10.43 -25.52
C SER A 23 10.11 -9.81 -24.27
N LYS A 24 10.47 -8.53 -24.06
CA LYS A 24 9.82 -7.56 -23.17
C LYS A 24 8.44 -8.03 -22.72
N LEU A 25 8.36 -8.67 -21.56
CA LEU A 25 7.10 -8.75 -20.84
C LEU A 25 6.68 -7.29 -20.62
N PRO A 26 5.49 -6.86 -21.09
CA PRO A 26 5.03 -5.54 -20.73
C PRO A 26 4.99 -5.54 -19.20
N VAL A 27 5.75 -4.65 -18.59
CA VAL A 27 5.60 -4.28 -17.18
C VAL A 27 4.25 -3.57 -17.10
N SER A 28 3.18 -4.36 -17.22
CA SER A 28 1.83 -3.89 -17.05
C SER A 28 1.68 -3.71 -15.54
N GLY A 29 2.02 -2.52 -15.06
CA GLY A 29 1.53 -2.07 -13.76
C GLY A 29 0.02 -2.27 -13.69
N ALA A 30 -0.53 -2.36 -12.48
CA ALA A 30 -1.89 -2.82 -12.19
C ALA A 30 -3.06 -2.02 -12.82
N GLY A 31 -2.83 -1.20 -13.84
CA GLY A 31 -3.88 -0.57 -14.65
C GLY A 31 -4.44 0.71 -14.06
N PHE A 32 -3.77 1.32 -13.08
CA PHE A 32 -4.19 2.60 -12.50
C PHE A 32 -3.69 3.77 -13.34
N GLY A 33 -4.39 4.05 -14.44
CA GLY A 33 -4.25 5.27 -15.24
C GLY A 33 -2.82 5.62 -15.68
N ASN A 34 -2.66 6.86 -16.15
CA ASN A 34 -1.35 7.47 -16.36
C ASN A 34 -0.92 8.30 -15.14
N ALA A 35 0.37 8.66 -15.08
CA ALA A 35 0.94 9.40 -13.94
C ALA A 35 0.19 10.71 -13.63
N GLU A 36 -0.31 11.41 -14.64
CA GLU A 36 -1.07 12.65 -14.46
C GLU A 36 -2.44 12.39 -13.80
N GLN A 37 -3.11 11.29 -14.18
CA GLN A 37 -4.35 10.84 -13.55
C GLN A 37 -4.11 10.42 -12.11
N ASN A 38 -3.03 9.70 -11.82
CA ASN A 38 -2.69 9.29 -10.46
C ASN A 38 -2.46 10.50 -9.56
N LYS A 39 -1.75 11.52 -10.05
CA LYS A 39 -1.55 12.77 -9.31
C LYS A 39 -2.89 13.47 -9.00
N LYS A 40 -3.84 13.47 -9.94
CA LYS A 40 -5.17 14.06 -9.71
C LYS A 40 -5.97 13.27 -8.67
N VAL A 41 -5.88 11.94 -8.70
CA VAL A 41 -6.53 11.06 -7.72
C VAL A 41 -5.96 11.28 -6.33
N GLU A 42 -4.64 11.31 -6.21
CA GLU A 42 -3.92 11.55 -4.97
C GLU A 42 -4.28 12.90 -4.35
N GLN A 43 -4.24 13.98 -5.14
CA GLN A 43 -4.63 15.32 -4.67
C GLN A 43 -6.08 15.38 -4.16
N ARG A 44 -7.01 14.69 -4.84
CA ARG A 44 -8.41 14.60 -4.40
C ARG A 44 -8.54 13.82 -3.11
N ALA A 45 -7.82 12.71 -2.98
CA ALA A 45 -7.82 11.88 -1.77
C ALA A 45 -7.30 12.68 -0.56
N ILE A 46 -6.16 13.36 -0.70
CA ILE A 46 -5.59 14.22 0.33
C ILE A 46 -6.58 15.31 0.74
N THR A 47 -7.17 16.02 -0.23
CA THR A 47 -8.15 17.08 0.02
C THR A 47 -9.37 16.57 0.80
N LEU A 48 -9.89 15.40 0.42
CA LEU A 48 -11.03 14.78 1.10
C LEU A 48 -10.69 14.46 2.57
N VAL A 49 -9.53 13.85 2.80
CA VAL A 49 -9.06 13.44 4.13
C VAL A 49 -8.84 14.67 5.01
N MET A 50 -8.16 15.71 4.50
CA MET A 50 -7.96 16.96 5.24
C MET A 50 -9.30 17.58 5.66
N ASN A 51 -10.26 17.68 4.74
CA ASN A 51 -11.59 18.22 5.03
C ASN A 51 -12.34 17.41 6.09
N LEU A 52 -12.26 16.08 6.04
CA LEU A 52 -12.86 15.20 7.04
C LEU A 52 -12.23 15.42 8.43
N LEU A 53 -10.91 15.52 8.48
CA LEU A 53 -10.16 15.71 9.72
C LEU A 53 -10.47 17.08 10.34
N TYR A 54 -10.47 18.15 9.55
CA TYR A 54 -10.86 19.49 10.01
C TYR A 54 -12.28 19.52 10.59
N LYS A 55 -13.25 18.90 9.90
CA LYS A 55 -14.64 18.79 10.40
C LYS A 55 -14.74 18.05 11.72
N ASN A 56 -13.82 17.12 11.99
CA ASN A 56 -13.77 16.36 13.24
C ASN A 56 -12.90 17.02 14.32
N GLY A 57 -12.55 18.30 14.16
CA GLY A 57 -11.79 19.08 15.14
C GLY A 57 -10.30 18.75 15.19
N TRP A 58 -9.74 18.20 14.11
CA TRP A 58 -8.30 18.01 13.98
C TRP A 58 -7.65 19.22 13.31
N THR A 59 -6.45 19.56 13.75
CA THR A 59 -5.52 20.42 13.02
C THR A 59 -4.66 19.54 12.10
N VAL A 60 -4.47 19.94 10.85
CA VAL A 60 -3.76 19.15 9.84
C VAL A 60 -2.71 20.00 9.13
N ASP A 61 -1.45 19.55 9.09
CA ASP A 61 -0.36 20.19 8.35
C ASP A 61 0.14 19.25 7.24
N SER A 62 0.29 19.75 6.00
CA SER A 62 0.98 18.98 4.95
C SER A 62 2.49 18.99 5.19
N VAL A 63 3.12 17.82 5.14
CA VAL A 63 4.57 17.63 5.29
C VAL A 63 5.18 16.83 4.15
N GLU A 64 4.47 16.70 3.02
CA GLU A 64 4.91 15.98 1.82
C GLU A 64 6.35 16.38 1.38
N LEU A 65 6.66 17.68 1.41
CA LEU A 65 7.97 18.21 1.02
C LEU A 65 9.10 17.87 2.00
N LYS A 66 8.79 17.36 3.18
CA LYS A 66 9.78 17.02 4.22
C LYS A 66 10.30 15.59 4.10
N ASN A 67 9.76 14.78 3.17
CA ASN A 67 10.20 13.40 2.91
C ASN A 67 10.23 12.51 4.18
N LEU A 68 9.23 12.65 5.05
CA LEU A 68 9.16 11.96 6.34
C LEU A 68 8.52 10.55 6.25
N GLY A 69 8.14 10.10 5.05
CA GLY A 69 7.45 8.83 4.81
C GLY A 69 5.93 8.88 5.05
N TYR A 70 5.35 10.08 5.22
CA TYR A 70 3.92 10.32 5.33
C TYR A 70 3.58 11.75 4.86
N ASP A 71 2.33 11.98 4.45
CA ASP A 71 1.92 13.24 3.80
C ASP A 71 1.33 14.27 4.77
N LEU A 72 0.60 13.82 5.81
CA LEU A 72 -0.17 14.69 6.69
C LEU A 72 0.20 14.50 8.17
N HIS A 73 0.51 15.59 8.87
CA HIS A 73 0.68 15.62 10.31
C HIS A 73 -0.62 16.10 10.96
N CYS A 74 -1.27 15.24 11.74
CA CYS A 74 -2.61 15.52 12.29
C CYS A 74 -2.56 15.59 13.83
N LYS A 75 -3.19 16.61 14.42
CA LYS A 75 -3.31 16.77 15.89
C LYS A 75 -4.77 16.91 16.29
N LYS A 76 -5.22 16.15 17.30
CA LYS A 76 -6.54 16.30 17.92
C LYS A 76 -6.38 16.95 19.28
N VAL A 77 -7.13 18.01 19.52
CA VAL A 77 -7.27 18.53 20.88
C VAL A 77 -8.22 17.59 21.63
N LEU A 78 -7.70 16.87 22.62
CA LEU A 78 -8.55 16.12 23.54
C LEU A 78 -9.25 17.12 24.46
N GLN A 79 -10.57 17.23 24.30
CA GLN A 79 -11.38 18.02 25.22
C GLN A 79 -11.52 17.23 26.52
N LEU A 80 -10.75 17.62 27.55
CA LEU A 80 -10.87 17.07 28.91
C LEU A 80 -12.20 17.51 29.51
N ALA A 81 -13.21 16.63 29.45
CA ALA A 81 -14.44 16.82 30.19
C ALA A 81 -14.17 16.57 31.68
N MET A 82 -14.14 17.63 32.49
CA MET A 82 -14.21 17.50 33.94
C MET A 82 -15.60 17.02 34.34
N LEU A 83 -15.77 15.70 34.54
CA LEU A 83 -16.97 15.16 35.14
C LEU A 83 -16.94 15.47 36.63
N LYS A 84 -17.74 16.45 37.07
CA LYS A 84 -18.04 16.60 38.49
C LYS A 84 -18.87 15.41 38.93
N SER A 85 -18.23 14.50 39.68
CA SER A 85 -18.94 13.58 40.57
C SER A 85 -19.62 14.41 41.66
N LYS A 86 -20.95 14.31 41.79
CA LYS A 86 -21.65 14.73 43.00
C LYS A 86 -21.76 13.49 43.89
N GLY A 87 -21.14 13.56 45.07
CA GLY A 87 -21.31 12.60 46.15
C GLY A 87 -22.60 12.81 46.93
#